data_AF-A0A1B8D9N1-F1
#
_entry.id   AF-A0A1B8D9N1-F1
#
_cell.length_a   1.000
_cell.length_b   1.000
_cell.length_c   1.000
_cell.angle_alpha   90.00
_cell.angle_beta   90.00
_cell.angle_gamma   90.00
#
_symmetry.space_group_name_H-M   'P 1'
#
loop_
_entity.id
_entity.type
_entity.pdbx_description
1 polymer ?
#
loop_
_entity_poly.entity_id
_entity_poly.type
_entity_poly.pdbx_seq_one_letter_code
_entity_poly.pdbx_strand_id
1 'polypeptide(L)'
;MKCFTTLLSYASLLALASHVSAVPTPEISQAIEARQALEARQALEVRQTTGVNSSNNKNTINPATAIYPKKAAGDAPYSVGENTLRSAIYIPSTFQYGKTGKQPVLLVPGTSLPGGVSYSNAFGKLLAASSYADPVWLNIPGYSLGDAQVNGEYVAYAMNYLSGVSQQKNISVISWSQGGINTQWGLKGTIEADLVCSGLTIALCTPSIKQQRDKSNFIATFRSNGGDSAYVPTTTFYSATDEIVQPESGAGASSIMLDARNVGVSNNQVQDMCPGTIQIVLHEGVLYNAVAWALIEDALTHDGPGNRSRLNTATLCWALAAPGLNGITGESILLTAVPNILAYKTHVFTEPAIAAYAK
;
A
#
# COMPACT_ATOMS: atom_id res chain seq x y z
N MET A 1 -0.85 2.16 -19.91
CA MET A 1 -0.75 1.60 -18.54
C MET A 1 -2.11 0.99 -18.22
N LYS A 2 -2.21 -0.24 -17.71
CA LYS A 2 -3.46 -1.02 -17.87
C LYS A 2 -4.45 -1.03 -16.71
N CYS A 3 -4.06 -1.15 -15.44
CA CYS A 3 -4.99 -0.96 -14.31
C CYS A 3 -4.30 -0.59 -12.97
N PHE A 4 -5.06 0.04 -12.06
CA PHE A 4 -4.70 0.37 -10.66
C PHE A 4 -5.73 -0.10 -9.60
N THR A 5 -5.31 -0.44 -8.36
CA THR A 5 -6.19 -0.94 -7.24
C THR A 5 -5.63 -0.63 -5.84
N THR A 6 -6.47 -0.39 -4.80
CA THR A 6 -6.13 -0.06 -3.37
C THR A 6 -7.19 -0.54 -2.36
N LEU A 7 -6.85 -0.75 -1.05
CA LEU A 7 -7.62 -1.49 0.02
C LEU A 7 -7.20 -1.08 1.51
N LEU A 8 -8.05 -0.98 2.59
CA LEU A 8 -7.71 -0.54 4.03
C LEU A 8 -8.42 -1.25 5.29
N SER A 9 -7.98 -1.08 6.60
CA SER A 9 -8.47 -1.53 8.04
C SER A 9 -7.86 -2.56 9.14
N TYR A 10 -7.71 -2.25 10.46
CA TYR A 10 -6.93 -3.07 11.46
C TYR A 10 -7.58 -3.35 12.85
N ALA A 11 -7.60 -4.61 13.32
CA ALA A 11 -8.32 -5.06 14.53
C ALA A 11 -7.92 -4.48 15.92
N SER A 12 -8.92 -4.39 16.81
CA SER A 12 -8.96 -3.84 18.18
C SER A 12 -7.69 -3.94 19.08
N LEU A 13 -7.20 -2.78 19.55
CA LEU A 13 -6.01 -2.63 20.40
C LEU A 13 -6.33 -2.19 21.85
N LEU A 14 -7.30 -2.85 22.50
CA LEU A 14 -7.86 -2.44 23.80
C LEU A 14 -7.71 -3.48 24.94
N ALA A 15 -6.90 -4.52 24.75
CA ALA A 15 -6.81 -5.68 25.66
C ALA A 15 -5.43 -5.91 26.34
N LEU A 16 -4.49 -4.96 26.28
CA LEU A 16 -3.15 -5.10 26.87
C LEU A 16 -2.69 -3.85 27.64
N ALA A 17 -3.43 -3.51 28.70
CA ALA A 17 -3.04 -2.51 29.69
C ALA A 17 -3.54 -2.87 31.11
N SER A 18 -3.44 -4.14 31.53
CA SER A 18 -3.96 -4.59 32.83
C SER A 18 -3.13 -5.69 33.50
N HIS A 19 -1.81 -5.51 33.57
CA HIS A 19 -0.96 -6.22 34.55
C HIS A 19 -0.18 -5.19 35.39
N VAL A 20 -0.82 -4.77 36.48
CA VAL A 20 -0.15 -4.02 37.56
C VAL A 20 0.64 -5.02 38.42
N SER A 21 1.95 -4.86 38.53
CA SER A 21 2.77 -5.47 39.59
C SER A 21 4.09 -4.72 39.75
N ALA A 22 4.41 -4.38 41.01
CA ALA A 22 5.69 -3.85 41.52
C ALA A 22 6.39 -2.75 40.68
N VAL A 23 6.20 -1.49 41.09
CA VAL A 23 6.89 -0.31 40.55
C VAL A 23 8.43 -0.45 40.67
N PRO A 24 9.19 -0.51 39.56
CA PRO A 24 10.62 -0.22 39.57
C PRO A 24 10.83 1.30 39.74
N THR A 25 12.00 1.72 40.21
CA THR A 25 12.33 3.15 40.24
C THR A 25 12.26 3.78 38.83
N PRO A 26 11.84 5.05 38.69
CA PRO A 26 11.53 5.65 37.38
C PRO A 26 12.64 5.52 36.34
N GLU A 27 13.90 5.68 36.76
CA GLU A 27 15.09 5.59 35.91
C GLU A 27 15.32 4.16 35.38
N ILE A 28 15.01 3.13 36.17
CA ILE A 28 15.18 1.72 35.77
C ILE A 28 14.10 1.33 34.76
N SER A 29 12.84 1.76 34.94
CA SER A 29 11.77 1.51 33.95
C SER A 29 12.12 2.15 32.60
N GLN A 30 12.49 3.43 32.60
CA GLN A 30 12.88 4.16 31.39
C GLN A 30 14.09 3.52 30.68
N ALA A 31 15.09 3.05 31.42
CA ALA A 31 16.25 2.36 30.83
C ALA A 31 15.86 1.01 30.19
N ILE A 32 14.94 0.26 30.79
CA ILE A 32 14.41 -1.00 30.23
C ILE A 32 13.57 -0.73 28.98
N GLU A 33 12.67 0.25 29.02
CA GLU A 33 11.84 0.67 27.89
C GLU A 33 12.71 1.16 26.71
N ALA A 34 13.71 2.00 26.98
CA ALA A 34 14.65 2.49 25.96
C ALA A 34 15.48 1.35 25.34
N ARG A 35 15.88 0.36 26.15
CA ARG A 35 16.59 -0.84 25.68
C ARG A 35 15.69 -1.73 24.83
N GLN A 36 14.46 -1.98 25.25
CA GLN A 36 13.49 -2.76 24.47
C GLN A 36 13.16 -2.06 23.13
N ALA A 37 13.03 -0.73 23.14
CA ALA A 37 12.87 0.05 21.91
C ALA A 37 14.10 -0.03 20.98
N LEU A 38 15.32 -0.08 21.54
CA LEU A 38 16.55 -0.26 20.75
C LEU A 38 16.66 -1.67 20.17
N GLU A 39 16.36 -2.70 20.95
CA GLU A 39 16.36 -4.11 20.50
C GLU A 39 15.28 -4.33 19.42
N ALA A 40 14.09 -3.74 19.59
CA ALA A 40 13.04 -3.73 18.58
C ALA A 40 13.49 -3.02 17.29
N ARG A 41 14.16 -1.86 17.39
CA ARG A 41 14.74 -1.11 16.25
C ARG A 41 15.81 -1.93 15.50
N GLN A 42 16.67 -2.65 16.20
CA GLN A 42 17.67 -3.51 15.55
C GLN A 42 17.02 -4.70 14.84
N ALA A 43 16.08 -5.39 15.48
CA ALA A 43 15.31 -6.47 14.86
C ALA A 43 14.45 -5.99 13.66
N LEU A 44 14.12 -4.70 13.62
CA LEU A 44 13.44 -4.05 12.52
C LEU A 44 14.38 -3.79 11.33
N GLU A 45 15.54 -3.17 11.57
CA GLU A 45 16.55 -2.91 10.53
C GLU A 45 17.05 -4.21 9.88
N VAL A 46 17.19 -5.29 10.65
CA VAL A 46 17.49 -6.64 10.12
C VAL A 46 16.36 -7.17 9.23
N ARG A 47 15.09 -6.91 9.58
CA ARG A 47 13.92 -7.25 8.74
C ARG A 47 13.81 -6.38 7.49
N GLN A 48 14.31 -5.14 7.47
CA GLN A 48 14.35 -4.27 6.27
C GLN A 48 15.42 -4.64 5.25
N THR A 49 16.44 -5.40 5.63
CA THR A 49 17.67 -5.54 4.83
C THR A 49 17.80 -6.87 4.11
N THR A 50 16.97 -7.87 4.44
CA THR A 50 17.16 -9.26 3.98
C THR A 50 15.92 -9.89 3.31
N GLY A 51 16.17 -10.86 2.43
CA GLY A 51 15.13 -11.67 1.78
C GLY A 51 14.10 -10.85 1.00
N VAL A 52 12.85 -11.33 1.01
CA VAL A 52 11.69 -10.71 0.33
C VAL A 52 11.36 -9.30 0.80
N ASN A 53 11.88 -8.88 1.96
CA ASN A 53 11.63 -7.58 2.58
C ASN A 53 12.78 -6.59 2.38
N SER A 54 13.87 -6.99 1.70
CA SER A 54 15.03 -6.12 1.50
C SER A 54 14.65 -4.85 0.72
N SER A 55 15.04 -3.69 1.23
CA SER A 55 15.02 -2.40 0.53
C SER A 55 16.35 -2.09 -0.19
N ASN A 56 17.29 -3.03 -0.18
CA ASN A 56 18.65 -2.90 -0.73
C ASN A 56 18.95 -3.96 -1.82
N ASN A 57 18.04 -4.11 -2.78
CA ASN A 57 18.14 -5.10 -3.85
C ASN A 57 19.15 -4.69 -4.94
N LYS A 58 19.82 -5.67 -5.55
CA LYS A 58 20.80 -5.47 -6.63
C LYS A 58 20.17 -5.65 -8.01
N ASN A 59 19.51 -4.60 -8.48
CA ASN A 59 18.84 -4.56 -9.78
C ASN A 59 19.78 -4.03 -10.89
N THR A 60 20.39 -4.96 -11.63
CA THR A 60 21.51 -4.67 -12.57
C THR A 60 21.09 -4.42 -14.01
N ILE A 61 19.85 -4.72 -14.39
CA ILE A 61 19.35 -4.52 -15.77
C ILE A 61 19.00 -3.04 -15.94
N ASN A 62 19.58 -2.38 -16.93
CA ASN A 62 19.27 -0.98 -17.22
C ASN A 62 18.09 -0.90 -18.22
N PRO A 63 17.12 0.01 -18.02
CA PRO A 63 16.16 0.39 -19.04
C PRO A 63 16.82 0.81 -20.36
N ALA A 64 16.22 0.48 -21.50
CA ALA A 64 16.75 0.85 -22.82
C ALA A 64 16.68 2.37 -23.11
N THR A 65 15.85 3.10 -22.36
CA THR A 65 15.67 4.55 -22.42
C THR A 65 15.92 5.14 -21.04
N ALA A 66 16.56 6.31 -20.94
CA ALA A 66 16.75 7.00 -19.67
C ALA A 66 15.40 7.31 -19.00
N ILE A 67 15.31 7.05 -17.69
CA ILE A 67 14.13 7.32 -16.85
C ILE A 67 14.44 8.25 -15.66
N TYR A 68 15.72 8.60 -15.49
CA TYR A 68 16.27 9.41 -14.41
C TYR A 68 17.30 10.38 -15.04
N PRO A 69 17.42 11.65 -14.58
CA PRO A 69 16.67 12.29 -13.47
C PRO A 69 15.21 12.61 -13.78
N LYS A 70 14.76 12.41 -15.02
CA LYS A 70 13.36 12.49 -15.46
C LYS A 70 13.17 11.63 -16.72
N LYS A 71 11.95 11.15 -16.98
CA LYS A 71 11.61 10.39 -18.20
C LYS A 71 10.98 11.30 -19.26
N ALA A 72 10.10 12.21 -18.83
CA ALA A 72 9.48 13.24 -19.66
C ALA A 72 9.81 14.65 -19.14
N ALA A 73 9.58 15.66 -19.97
CA ALA A 73 9.94 17.05 -19.64
C ALA A 73 9.13 17.64 -18.48
N GLY A 74 7.90 17.18 -18.27
CA GLY A 74 6.98 17.62 -17.22
C GLY A 74 6.92 16.73 -15.98
N ASP A 75 7.78 15.72 -15.86
CA ASP A 75 7.87 14.92 -14.64
C ASP A 75 8.40 15.78 -13.48
N ALA A 76 7.85 15.57 -12.28
CA ALA A 76 8.41 16.13 -11.06
C ALA A 76 9.85 15.62 -10.83
N PRO A 77 10.77 16.46 -10.31
CA PRO A 77 12.13 16.03 -10.03
C PRO A 77 12.16 15.05 -8.84
N TYR A 78 12.93 13.98 -8.96
CA TYR A 78 13.25 13.12 -7.81
C TYR A 78 14.13 13.88 -6.80
N SER A 79 13.80 13.76 -5.51
CA SER A 79 14.68 14.14 -4.40
C SER A 79 15.59 12.98 -3.96
N VAL A 80 15.20 11.74 -4.26
CA VAL A 80 15.95 10.51 -3.93
C VAL A 80 16.87 10.11 -5.09
N GLY A 81 18.12 9.75 -4.77
CA GLY A 81 19.08 9.27 -5.78
C GLY A 81 18.70 7.93 -6.41
N GLU A 82 18.95 7.77 -7.71
CA GLU A 82 18.52 6.63 -8.52
C GLU A 82 18.83 5.26 -7.90
N ASN A 83 20.05 5.05 -7.37
CA ASN A 83 20.43 3.77 -6.78
C ASN A 83 19.54 3.38 -5.60
N THR A 84 19.11 4.35 -4.78
CA THR A 84 18.21 4.14 -3.63
C THR A 84 16.78 3.87 -4.09
N LEU A 85 16.30 4.60 -5.09
CA LEU A 85 14.99 4.33 -5.72
C LEU A 85 14.94 2.91 -6.30
N ARG A 86 16.00 2.52 -7.03
CA ARG A 86 16.11 1.22 -7.70
C ARG A 86 16.30 0.07 -6.71
N SER A 87 16.98 0.27 -5.59
CA SER A 87 17.22 -0.79 -4.60
C SER A 87 15.96 -1.20 -3.83
N ALA A 88 14.97 -0.32 -3.72
CA ALA A 88 13.69 -0.62 -3.07
C ALA A 88 12.82 -1.65 -3.84
N ILE A 89 13.14 -1.94 -5.10
CA ILE A 89 12.38 -2.86 -5.96
C ILE A 89 12.86 -4.29 -5.72
N TYR A 90 12.01 -5.16 -5.14
CA TYR A 90 12.28 -6.59 -5.08
C TYR A 90 11.75 -7.28 -6.33
N ILE A 91 12.66 -7.80 -7.16
CA ILE A 91 12.34 -8.56 -8.37
C ILE A 91 12.59 -10.05 -8.07
N PRO A 92 11.56 -10.91 -8.07
CA PRO A 92 11.74 -12.35 -7.92
C PRO A 92 12.65 -12.92 -9.02
N SER A 93 13.46 -13.93 -8.70
CA SER A 93 14.32 -14.61 -9.68
C SER A 93 13.54 -15.30 -10.82
N THR A 94 12.24 -15.52 -10.63
CA THR A 94 11.31 -16.04 -11.63
C THR A 94 10.77 -14.98 -12.59
N PHE A 95 11.04 -13.69 -12.38
CA PHE A 95 10.53 -12.60 -13.21
C PHE A 95 11.11 -12.65 -14.63
N GLN A 96 10.23 -12.56 -15.63
CA GLN A 96 10.52 -12.85 -17.04
C GLN A 96 10.78 -11.61 -17.90
N TYR A 97 10.73 -10.40 -17.33
CA TYR A 97 11.02 -9.15 -18.06
C TYR A 97 10.16 -9.00 -19.33
N GLY A 98 8.88 -9.40 -19.22
CA GLY A 98 7.89 -9.35 -20.30
C GLY A 98 8.09 -10.36 -21.43
N LYS A 99 9.06 -11.29 -21.36
CA LYS A 99 9.40 -12.23 -22.46
C LYS A 99 8.35 -13.31 -22.72
N THR A 100 7.56 -13.68 -21.71
CA THR A 100 6.66 -14.84 -21.73
C THR A 100 5.19 -14.48 -21.98
N GLY A 101 4.90 -13.26 -22.46
CA GLY A 101 3.54 -12.76 -22.61
C GLY A 101 2.89 -12.28 -21.29
N LYS A 102 3.31 -12.82 -20.15
CA LYS A 102 2.89 -12.36 -18.81
C LYS A 102 3.03 -10.84 -18.65
N GLN A 103 2.02 -10.24 -18.04
CA GLN A 103 1.91 -8.83 -17.69
C GLN A 103 2.77 -8.55 -16.44
N PRO A 104 3.80 -7.67 -16.52
CA PRO A 104 4.48 -7.19 -15.32
C PRO A 104 3.50 -6.45 -14.41
N VAL A 105 3.48 -6.81 -13.12
CA VAL A 105 2.63 -6.20 -12.10
C VAL A 105 3.51 -5.68 -10.96
N LEU A 106 3.44 -4.38 -10.70
CA LEU A 106 4.07 -3.76 -9.54
C LEU A 106 3.13 -3.83 -8.33
N LEU A 107 3.61 -4.31 -7.19
CA LEU A 107 2.86 -4.38 -5.94
C LEU A 107 3.38 -3.32 -4.94
N VAL A 108 2.52 -2.38 -4.57
CA VAL A 108 2.88 -1.19 -3.77
C VAL A 108 2.33 -1.31 -2.35
N PRO A 109 3.19 -1.46 -1.33
CA PRO A 109 2.76 -1.78 0.03
C PRO A 109 2.12 -0.61 0.74
N GLY A 110 1.57 -0.92 1.91
CA GLY A 110 0.90 0.04 2.76
C GLY A 110 1.76 0.72 3.82
N THR A 111 1.08 1.48 4.68
CA THR A 111 1.66 2.08 5.88
C THR A 111 2.28 1.02 6.77
N SER A 112 3.51 1.28 7.22
CA SER A 112 4.26 0.47 8.19
C SER A 112 4.67 -0.94 7.76
N LEU A 113 4.45 -1.34 6.50
CA LEU A 113 4.75 -2.70 6.04
C LEU A 113 5.56 -2.71 4.72
N PRO A 114 6.52 -3.65 4.56
CA PRO A 114 7.20 -3.87 3.28
C PRO A 114 6.32 -4.71 2.34
N GLY A 115 6.57 -4.63 1.03
CA GLY A 115 5.85 -5.40 0.01
C GLY A 115 6.02 -6.91 0.17
N GLY A 116 7.17 -7.37 0.65
CA GLY A 116 7.36 -8.80 0.95
C GLY A 116 6.37 -9.31 2.00
N VAL A 117 6.17 -8.59 3.10
CA VAL A 117 5.17 -8.92 4.13
C VAL A 117 3.74 -8.77 3.59
N SER A 118 3.47 -7.72 2.81
CA SER A 118 2.12 -7.45 2.26
C SER A 118 1.67 -8.46 1.21
N TYR A 119 2.58 -8.99 0.38
CA TYR A 119 2.18 -9.70 -0.84
C TYR A 119 2.71 -11.12 -1.00
N SER A 120 3.86 -11.49 -0.39
CA SER A 120 4.50 -12.79 -0.69
C SER A 120 3.65 -14.01 -0.32
N ASN A 121 2.81 -13.90 0.72
CA ASN A 121 1.87 -14.92 1.17
C ASN A 121 0.40 -14.58 0.84
N ALA A 122 0.17 -13.52 0.06
CA ALA A 122 -1.15 -13.01 -0.34
C ALA A 122 -1.25 -13.01 -1.88
N PHE A 123 -1.88 -12.01 -2.50
CA PHE A 123 -2.04 -11.93 -3.96
C PHE A 123 -0.74 -12.08 -4.77
N GLY A 124 0.43 -11.70 -4.25
CA GLY A 124 1.72 -11.91 -4.93
C GLY A 124 2.01 -13.39 -5.23
N LYS A 125 1.63 -14.30 -4.33
CA LYS A 125 1.71 -15.76 -4.53
C LYS A 125 0.83 -16.22 -5.69
N LEU A 126 -0.41 -15.73 -5.74
CA LEU A 126 -1.38 -16.12 -6.77
C LEU A 126 -0.99 -15.57 -8.14
N LEU A 127 -0.54 -14.31 -8.21
CA LEU A 127 -0.03 -13.69 -9.44
C LEU A 127 1.19 -14.44 -9.98
N ALA A 128 2.13 -14.84 -9.13
CA ALA A 128 3.31 -15.61 -9.53
C ALA A 128 2.93 -16.98 -10.13
N ALA A 129 1.94 -17.65 -9.54
CA ALA A 129 1.41 -18.93 -9.99
C ALA A 129 0.54 -18.83 -11.26
N SER A 130 -0.03 -17.66 -11.56
CA SER A 130 -0.88 -17.43 -12.73
C SER A 130 -0.13 -17.62 -14.06
N SER A 131 -0.88 -17.82 -15.14
CA SER A 131 -0.33 -17.81 -16.51
C SER A 131 -0.20 -16.40 -17.10
N TYR A 132 -0.88 -15.40 -16.53
CA TYR A 132 -1.04 -14.06 -17.11
C TYR A 132 -0.25 -12.95 -16.43
N ALA A 133 0.16 -13.10 -15.16
CA ALA A 133 0.87 -12.06 -14.40
C ALA A 133 2.29 -12.44 -14.00
N ASP A 134 3.12 -11.42 -13.78
CA ASP A 134 4.51 -11.53 -13.32
C ASP A 134 4.79 -10.45 -12.25
N PRO A 135 4.69 -10.79 -10.95
CA PRO A 135 4.70 -9.80 -9.86
C PRO A 135 6.11 -9.38 -9.43
N VAL A 136 6.24 -8.09 -9.13
CA VAL A 136 7.41 -7.41 -8.54
C VAL A 136 6.87 -6.50 -7.44
N TRP A 137 7.54 -6.34 -6.29
CA TRP A 137 7.03 -5.50 -5.20
C TRP A 137 8.03 -4.48 -4.68
N LEU A 138 7.51 -3.41 -4.10
CA LEU A 138 8.30 -2.39 -3.43
C LEU A 138 8.49 -2.68 -1.95
N ASN A 139 9.70 -2.46 -1.48
CA ASN A 139 10.04 -2.37 -0.06
C ASN A 139 10.51 -0.93 0.21
N ILE A 140 9.55 0.00 0.27
CA ILE A 140 9.82 1.44 0.47
C ILE A 140 10.59 1.61 1.80
N PRO A 141 11.77 2.27 1.80
CA PRO A 141 12.56 2.48 3.01
C PRO A 141 11.77 3.13 4.14
N GLY A 142 11.99 2.66 5.38
CA GLY A 142 11.16 3.11 6.52
C GLY A 142 9.72 2.60 6.49
N TYR A 143 9.40 1.60 5.66
CA TYR A 143 8.07 0.99 5.51
C TYR A 143 6.94 1.99 5.20
N SER A 144 7.20 2.93 4.29
CA SER A 144 6.22 3.96 3.92
C SER A 144 5.79 4.85 5.11
N LEU A 145 6.60 4.95 6.18
CA LEU A 145 6.35 5.84 7.34
C LEU A 145 6.95 7.24 7.15
N GLY A 146 7.87 7.41 6.19
CA GLY A 146 8.37 8.71 5.75
C GLY A 146 7.33 9.52 4.97
N ASP A 147 7.71 10.72 4.54
CA ASP A 147 6.84 11.62 3.76
C ASP A 147 6.23 10.89 2.55
N ALA A 148 4.90 10.88 2.43
CA ALA A 148 4.16 10.25 1.35
C ALA A 148 4.55 10.77 -0.05
N GLN A 149 4.99 12.04 -0.15
CA GLN A 149 5.51 12.64 -1.37
C GLN A 149 6.80 11.92 -1.83
N VAL A 150 7.66 11.57 -0.87
CA VAL A 150 8.91 10.83 -1.12
C VAL A 150 8.62 9.33 -1.31
N ASN A 151 7.62 8.77 -0.62
CA ASN A 151 7.18 7.38 -0.86
C ASN A 151 6.66 7.21 -2.30
N GLY A 152 5.98 8.22 -2.84
CA GLY A 152 5.53 8.27 -4.24
C GLY A 152 6.66 8.31 -5.27
N GLU A 153 7.83 8.85 -4.94
CA GLU A 153 9.01 8.80 -5.82
C GLU A 153 9.45 7.35 -6.11
N TYR A 154 9.44 6.48 -5.10
CA TYR A 154 9.77 5.05 -5.28
C TYR A 154 8.81 4.36 -6.22
N VAL A 155 7.52 4.71 -6.16
CA VAL A 155 6.49 4.17 -7.05
C VAL A 155 6.68 4.69 -8.46
N ALA A 156 6.78 6.00 -8.67
CA ALA A 156 7.00 6.61 -9.98
C ALA A 156 8.28 6.07 -10.67
N TYR A 157 9.37 5.92 -9.91
CA TYR A 157 10.60 5.32 -10.43
C TYR A 157 10.40 3.85 -10.78
N ALA A 158 9.81 3.05 -9.89
CA ALA A 158 9.62 1.62 -10.13
C ALA A 158 8.66 1.33 -11.29
N MET A 159 7.63 2.15 -11.49
CA MET A 159 6.73 2.04 -12.65
C MET A 159 7.49 2.23 -13.96
N ASN A 160 8.36 3.24 -14.02
CA ASN A 160 9.17 3.56 -15.19
C ASN A 160 10.29 2.53 -15.40
N TYR A 161 10.97 2.10 -14.34
CA TYR A 161 11.99 1.07 -14.37
C TYR A 161 11.43 -0.28 -14.83
N LEU A 162 10.34 -0.76 -14.21
CA LEU A 162 9.73 -2.04 -14.53
C LEU A 162 9.23 -2.10 -15.99
N SER A 163 8.63 -1.01 -16.47
CA SER A 163 8.27 -0.86 -17.89
C SER A 163 9.50 -0.92 -18.79
N GLY A 164 10.54 -0.12 -18.48
CA GLY A 164 11.74 -0.01 -19.29
C GLY A 164 12.58 -1.30 -19.37
N VAL A 165 12.67 -2.08 -18.30
CA VAL A 165 13.35 -3.40 -18.32
C VAL A 165 12.46 -4.51 -18.89
N SER A 166 11.15 -4.33 -18.96
CA SER A 166 10.20 -5.30 -19.51
C SER A 166 9.86 -5.02 -20.98
N GLN A 167 10.87 -4.74 -21.80
CA GLN A 167 10.72 -4.46 -23.24
C GLN A 167 9.79 -3.28 -23.55
N GLN A 168 9.82 -2.23 -22.74
CA GLN A 168 8.95 -1.03 -22.85
C GLN A 168 7.45 -1.36 -22.79
N LYS A 169 7.07 -2.52 -22.23
CA LYS A 169 5.66 -2.88 -22.06
C LYS A 169 5.00 -1.96 -21.03
N ASN A 170 3.70 -1.72 -21.24
CA ASN A 170 2.83 -1.22 -20.19
C ASN A 170 2.87 -2.17 -18.99
N ILE A 171 2.89 -1.61 -17.78
CA ILE A 171 2.70 -2.38 -16.55
C ILE A 171 1.26 -2.22 -16.03
N SER A 172 0.89 -3.10 -15.11
CA SER A 172 -0.22 -2.90 -14.18
C SER A 172 0.34 -2.68 -12.78
N VAL A 173 -0.43 -2.03 -11.90
CA VAL A 173 0.00 -1.81 -10.52
C VAL A 173 -1.15 -2.19 -9.58
N ILE A 174 -0.85 -2.97 -8.55
CA ILE A 174 -1.78 -3.29 -7.47
C ILE A 174 -1.17 -2.69 -6.21
N SER A 175 -1.98 -2.00 -5.43
CA SER A 175 -1.53 -1.38 -4.19
C SER A 175 -2.44 -1.78 -3.04
N TRP A 176 -1.98 -1.44 -1.84
CA TRP A 176 -2.69 -1.69 -0.59
C TRP A 176 -2.39 -0.51 0.33
N SER A 177 -3.40 -0.05 1.06
CA SER A 177 -3.28 1.09 1.97
C SER A 177 -2.88 2.41 1.30
N GLN A 178 -2.10 3.22 2.01
CA GLN A 178 -1.22 4.26 1.49
C GLN A 178 -0.49 3.91 0.17
N GLY A 179 -0.31 2.65 -0.23
CA GLY A 179 0.16 2.32 -1.56
C GLY A 179 -0.70 2.93 -2.69
N GLY A 180 -1.99 3.15 -2.42
CA GLY A 180 -2.90 3.96 -3.25
C GLY A 180 -2.40 5.38 -3.40
N ILE A 181 -2.24 6.05 -2.27
CA ILE A 181 -1.70 7.41 -2.14
C ILE A 181 -0.31 7.53 -2.79
N ASN A 182 0.54 6.53 -2.63
CA ASN A 182 1.89 6.54 -3.19
C ASN A 182 1.89 6.32 -4.72
N THR A 183 0.78 5.89 -5.33
CA THR A 183 0.71 5.66 -6.79
C THR A 183 -0.20 6.66 -7.52
N GLN A 184 -1.35 7.02 -6.94
CA GLN A 184 -2.38 7.80 -7.61
C GLN A 184 -3.09 8.75 -6.66
N TRP A 185 -3.05 10.04 -7.01
CA TRP A 185 -3.98 11.09 -6.57
C TRP A 185 -5.41 10.50 -6.63
N GLY A 186 -6.23 10.66 -5.58
CA GLY A 186 -7.54 9.99 -5.58
C GLY A 186 -8.25 9.77 -4.25
N LEU A 187 -7.52 9.41 -3.18
CA LEU A 187 -8.12 9.03 -1.90
C LEU A 187 -8.47 10.26 -1.04
N LYS A 188 -9.46 10.14 -0.14
CA LYS A 188 -9.90 11.26 0.74
C LYS A 188 -9.16 11.32 2.08
N GLY A 189 -8.23 10.41 2.35
CA GLY A 189 -7.63 10.26 3.69
C GLY A 189 -8.58 9.56 4.66
N THR A 190 -8.25 9.58 5.95
CA THR A 190 -9.02 8.91 7.02
C THR A 190 -9.16 9.80 8.25
N ILE A 191 -10.28 9.67 8.95
CA ILE A 191 -10.50 10.26 10.27
C ILE A 191 -9.77 9.50 11.39
N GLU A 192 -9.48 8.20 11.23
CA GLU A 192 -8.81 7.41 12.28
C GLU A 192 -7.36 7.88 12.52
N ALA A 193 -6.72 8.44 11.49
CA ALA A 193 -5.42 9.09 11.63
C ALA A 193 -5.47 10.36 12.51
N ASP A 194 -6.63 11.00 12.71
CA ASP A 194 -6.77 12.08 13.71
C ASP A 194 -6.64 11.53 15.14
N LEU A 195 -7.19 10.34 15.41
CA LEU A 195 -7.11 9.68 16.72
C LEU A 195 -5.69 9.18 17.01
N VAL A 196 -5.02 8.59 16.01
CA VAL A 196 -3.62 8.13 16.13
C VAL A 196 -2.65 9.30 16.28
N CYS A 197 -2.94 10.47 15.71
CA CYS A 197 -2.09 11.67 15.80
C CYS A 197 -2.51 12.68 16.88
N SER A 198 -3.20 12.21 17.94
CA SER A 198 -3.56 13.02 19.11
C SER A 198 -2.37 13.26 20.06
N GLY A 199 -2.52 14.18 21.02
CA GLY A 199 -1.47 14.49 22.00
C GLY A 199 -1.07 13.33 22.91
N LEU A 200 -1.95 12.34 23.11
CA LEU A 200 -1.67 11.13 23.91
C LEU A 200 -1.05 9.99 23.09
N THR A 201 -1.13 10.07 21.76
CA THR A 201 -0.74 9.01 20.82
C THR A 201 0.36 9.43 19.84
N ILE A 202 0.99 10.60 20.06
CA ILE A 202 2.00 11.19 19.16
C ILE A 202 3.17 10.25 18.79
N ALA A 203 3.54 9.33 19.68
CA ALA A 203 4.54 8.28 19.42
C ALA A 203 4.12 7.22 18.37
N LEU A 204 2.92 7.36 17.81
CA LEU A 204 2.40 6.60 16.66
C LEU A 204 2.25 7.47 15.39
N CYS A 205 2.49 8.78 15.49
CA CYS A 205 2.24 9.73 14.42
C CYS A 205 3.51 10.01 13.59
N THR A 206 3.74 9.20 12.56
CA THR A 206 4.81 9.39 11.57
C THR A 206 4.39 10.37 10.47
N PRO A 207 5.32 10.91 9.66
CA PRO A 207 5.03 11.78 8.52
C PRO A 207 3.85 11.33 7.65
N SER A 208 3.86 10.10 7.13
CA SER A 208 2.76 9.62 6.28
C SER A 208 1.46 9.36 7.04
N ILE A 209 1.51 8.99 8.32
CA ILE A 209 0.29 8.84 9.14
C ILE A 209 -0.35 10.23 9.35
N LYS A 210 0.45 11.28 9.59
CA LYS A 210 -0.05 12.66 9.64
C LYS A 210 -0.64 13.11 8.30
N GLN A 211 -0.02 12.75 7.18
CA GLN A 211 -0.49 13.08 5.83
C GLN A 211 -1.74 12.30 5.41
N GLN A 212 -1.97 11.10 5.94
CA GLN A 212 -3.17 10.29 5.66
C GLN A 212 -4.47 10.83 6.30
N ARG A 213 -4.41 11.86 7.14
CA ARG A 213 -5.58 12.48 7.78
C ARG A 213 -6.48 13.14 6.72
N ASP A 214 -7.81 12.98 6.84
CA ASP A 214 -8.84 13.60 5.96
C ASP A 214 -8.58 15.10 5.71
N LYS A 215 -8.17 15.83 6.76
CA LYS A 215 -7.94 17.28 6.74
C LYS A 215 -6.46 17.66 6.71
N SER A 216 -5.61 16.83 6.12
CA SER A 216 -4.20 17.13 5.91
C SER A 216 -4.02 18.08 4.72
N ASN A 217 -2.98 18.92 4.74
CA ASN A 217 -2.65 19.77 3.60
C ASN A 217 -2.23 18.90 2.41
N PHE A 218 -1.55 17.78 2.68
CA PHE A 218 -1.19 16.78 1.70
C PHE A 218 -2.42 16.26 0.98
N ILE A 219 -3.47 15.77 1.66
CA ILE A 219 -4.70 15.27 1.01
C ILE A 219 -5.43 16.40 0.28
N ALA A 220 -5.52 17.60 0.85
CA ALA A 220 -6.13 18.74 0.16
C ALA A 220 -5.41 19.08 -1.16
N THR A 221 -4.07 19.14 -1.14
CA THR A 221 -3.25 19.27 -2.35
C THR A 221 -3.48 18.06 -3.27
N PHE A 222 -3.29 16.85 -2.76
CA PHE A 222 -3.42 15.51 -3.38
C PHE A 222 -4.87 15.12 -3.77
N ARG A 223 -5.77 16.09 -3.84
CA ARG A 223 -7.10 15.97 -4.47
C ARG A 223 -7.43 17.12 -5.42
N SER A 224 -6.72 18.23 -5.32
CA SER A 224 -6.88 19.40 -6.18
C SER A 224 -6.66 19.06 -7.67
N ASN A 225 -7.08 19.97 -8.55
CA ASN A 225 -6.83 19.93 -10.00
C ASN A 225 -7.27 18.62 -10.69
N GLY A 226 -8.37 18.03 -10.19
CA GLY A 226 -9.03 16.86 -10.78
C GLY A 226 -8.22 15.57 -10.65
N GLY A 227 -7.19 15.53 -9.81
CA GLY A 227 -6.51 14.28 -9.50
C GLY A 227 -7.33 13.41 -8.54
N ASP A 228 -8.43 13.89 -7.95
CA ASP A 228 -9.41 13.01 -7.31
C ASP A 228 -10.16 12.10 -8.30
N SER A 229 -9.92 12.30 -9.61
CA SER A 229 -10.26 11.37 -10.68
C SER A 229 -9.06 10.54 -11.14
N ALA A 230 -9.33 9.35 -11.64
CA ALA A 230 -8.32 8.42 -12.16
C ALA A 230 -7.53 8.99 -13.37
N TYR A 231 -6.26 8.56 -13.49
CA TYR A 231 -5.40 8.85 -14.66
C TYR A 231 -5.30 7.68 -15.65
N VAL A 232 -5.66 6.48 -15.19
CA VAL A 232 -5.60 5.19 -15.92
C VAL A 232 -6.80 4.36 -15.48
N PRO A 233 -7.18 3.28 -16.19
CA PRO A 233 -8.27 2.41 -15.73
C PRO A 233 -8.05 1.99 -14.27
N THR A 234 -9.05 2.15 -13.40
CA THR A 234 -8.87 2.00 -11.95
C THR A 234 -10.00 1.20 -11.34
N THR A 235 -9.63 0.17 -10.58
CA THR A 235 -10.53 -0.74 -9.88
C THR A 235 -10.28 -0.59 -8.39
N THR A 236 -11.08 0.19 -7.66
CA THR A 236 -10.97 0.26 -6.20
C THR A 236 -11.85 -0.83 -5.57
N PHE A 237 -11.43 -1.37 -4.44
CA PHE A 237 -12.23 -2.31 -3.65
C PHE A 237 -12.04 -1.96 -2.17
N TYR A 238 -13.10 -1.94 -1.38
CA TYR A 238 -13.07 -1.40 -0.02
C TYR A 238 -14.25 -1.91 0.79
N SER A 239 -14.22 -1.74 2.12
CA SER A 239 -15.23 -2.31 3.02
C SER A 239 -15.89 -1.24 3.88
N ALA A 240 -17.21 -1.32 4.10
CA ALA A 240 -17.88 -0.51 5.12
C ALA A 240 -17.30 -0.74 6.52
N THR A 241 -16.80 -1.95 6.78
CA THR A 241 -16.25 -2.34 8.08
C THR A 241 -14.78 -1.95 8.24
N ASP A 242 -14.29 -0.98 7.47
CA ASP A 242 -12.86 -0.62 7.43
C ASP A 242 -12.43 0.18 8.68
N GLU A 243 -11.94 -0.47 9.73
CA GLU A 243 -11.49 0.18 10.98
C GLU A 243 -10.13 0.95 10.96
N ILE A 244 -9.59 1.34 9.79
CA ILE A 244 -8.45 2.32 9.70
C ILE A 244 -8.71 3.44 8.69
N VAL A 245 -9.48 3.19 7.63
CA VAL A 245 -10.08 4.24 6.82
C VAL A 245 -11.54 4.34 7.11
N GLN A 246 -11.90 5.46 7.73
CA GLN A 246 -13.26 5.93 7.73
C GLN A 246 -13.32 7.37 7.19
N PRO A 247 -14.38 7.72 6.43
CA PRO A 247 -15.47 6.85 6.02
C PRO A 247 -15.09 5.90 4.87
N GLU A 248 -15.60 4.66 4.89
CA GLU A 248 -15.58 3.73 3.73
C GLU A 248 -16.98 3.20 3.35
N SER A 249 -17.99 4.03 3.55
CA SER A 249 -19.37 3.77 3.10
C SER A 249 -20.06 5.00 2.50
N GLY A 250 -21.01 4.74 1.60
CA GLY A 250 -21.75 5.77 0.86
C GLY A 250 -20.87 6.65 -0.03
N ALA A 251 -21.42 7.74 -0.57
CA ALA A 251 -20.69 8.69 -1.43
C ALA A 251 -19.52 9.40 -0.70
N GLY A 252 -19.50 9.35 0.63
CA GLY A 252 -18.42 9.84 1.47
C GLY A 252 -17.14 9.01 1.40
N ALA A 253 -17.23 7.72 1.05
CA ALA A 253 -16.15 6.74 1.13
C ALA A 253 -14.82 7.23 0.52
N SER A 254 -13.72 6.98 1.22
CA SER A 254 -12.39 7.47 0.87
C SER A 254 -11.78 6.77 -0.33
N SER A 255 -12.08 5.48 -0.51
CA SER A 255 -11.68 4.67 -1.66
C SER A 255 -12.50 4.92 -2.94
N ILE A 256 -13.41 5.90 -2.96
CA ILE A 256 -14.08 6.32 -4.18
C ILE A 256 -13.13 7.16 -5.05
N MET A 257 -12.84 6.62 -6.23
CA MET A 257 -12.15 7.30 -7.32
C MET A 257 -13.18 7.87 -8.32
N LEU A 258 -12.99 9.11 -8.77
CA LEU A 258 -13.81 9.70 -9.83
C LEU A 258 -13.26 9.40 -11.23
N ASP A 259 -14.02 9.68 -12.30
CA ASP A 259 -13.60 9.42 -13.69
C ASP A 259 -13.79 10.63 -14.62
N ALA A 260 -13.36 11.82 -14.19
CA ALA A 260 -13.41 13.02 -15.04
C ALA A 260 -12.58 12.93 -16.34
N ARG A 261 -11.72 11.90 -16.48
CA ARG A 261 -10.90 11.64 -17.68
C ARG A 261 -11.48 10.55 -18.58
N ASN A 262 -12.59 9.92 -18.19
CA ASN A 262 -13.22 8.80 -18.92
C ASN A 262 -12.23 7.69 -19.27
N VAL A 263 -11.39 7.31 -18.29
CA VAL A 263 -10.39 6.23 -18.40
C VAL A 263 -10.95 4.88 -17.96
N GLY A 264 -12.15 4.85 -17.37
CA GLY A 264 -12.82 3.66 -16.88
C GLY A 264 -12.50 3.41 -15.41
N VAL A 265 -13.47 3.68 -14.52
CA VAL A 265 -13.36 3.40 -13.09
C VAL A 265 -14.45 2.43 -12.64
N SER A 266 -14.08 1.47 -11.79
CA SER A 266 -15.04 0.74 -10.96
C SER A 266 -14.69 0.92 -9.47
N ASN A 267 -15.68 1.35 -8.70
CA ASN A 267 -15.60 1.48 -7.25
C ASN A 267 -16.41 0.32 -6.65
N ASN A 268 -15.74 -0.57 -5.92
CA ASN A 268 -16.30 -1.88 -5.56
C ASN A 268 -16.36 -2.08 -4.04
N GLN A 269 -17.39 -1.55 -3.39
CA GLN A 269 -17.59 -1.80 -1.96
C GLN A 269 -18.01 -3.27 -1.71
N VAL A 270 -17.37 -3.94 -0.76
CA VAL A 270 -17.66 -5.32 -0.32
C VAL A 270 -19.16 -5.55 -0.13
N GLN A 271 -19.82 -4.69 0.65
CA GLN A 271 -21.22 -4.86 1.04
C GLN A 271 -22.19 -4.62 -0.13
N ASP A 272 -21.82 -3.75 -1.09
CA ASP A 272 -22.58 -3.56 -2.34
C ASP A 272 -22.38 -4.72 -3.32
N MET A 273 -21.18 -5.30 -3.38
CA MET A 273 -20.85 -6.46 -4.21
C MET A 273 -21.53 -7.75 -3.71
N CYS A 274 -21.62 -7.90 -2.40
CA CYS A 274 -22.09 -9.08 -1.69
C CYS A 274 -23.37 -8.84 -0.86
N PRO A 275 -24.47 -8.38 -1.49
CA PRO A 275 -25.72 -8.09 -0.79
C PRO A 275 -26.30 -9.36 -0.14
N GLY A 276 -26.81 -9.23 1.07
CA GLY A 276 -27.40 -10.34 1.83
C GLY A 276 -26.39 -11.27 2.53
N THR A 277 -25.09 -10.97 2.49
CA THR A 277 -24.07 -11.65 3.30
C THR A 277 -23.63 -10.78 4.48
N ILE A 278 -23.22 -11.40 5.59
CA ILE A 278 -22.55 -10.69 6.70
C ILE A 278 -21.04 -10.79 6.46
N GLN A 279 -20.53 -9.98 5.52
CA GLN A 279 -19.10 -9.85 5.28
C GLN A 279 -18.51 -8.71 6.13
N ILE A 280 -17.78 -9.11 7.16
CA ILE A 280 -16.79 -8.28 7.85
C ILE A 280 -15.47 -8.52 7.10
N VAL A 281 -14.90 -7.45 6.55
CA VAL A 281 -13.63 -7.49 5.81
C VAL A 281 -12.79 -6.31 6.27
N LEU A 282 -11.65 -6.65 6.87
CA LEU A 282 -10.64 -5.73 7.40
C LEU A 282 -9.55 -5.46 6.30
N HIS A 283 -8.48 -4.68 6.55
CA HIS A 283 -7.37 -4.25 5.64
C HIS A 283 -6.75 -5.42 4.95
N GLU A 284 -6.26 -6.29 5.80
CA GLU A 284 -5.56 -7.49 5.48
C GLU A 284 -6.56 -8.55 5.08
N GLY A 285 -7.77 -8.52 5.66
CA GLY A 285 -8.99 -9.08 5.09
C GLY A 285 -9.09 -8.90 3.58
N VAL A 286 -8.81 -7.69 3.07
CA VAL A 286 -8.85 -7.42 1.64
C VAL A 286 -7.70 -8.08 0.86
N LEU A 287 -6.48 -8.19 1.41
CA LEU A 287 -5.32 -8.84 0.75
C LEU A 287 -5.52 -10.33 0.46
N TYR A 288 -6.51 -10.96 1.07
CA TYR A 288 -6.89 -12.33 0.78
C TYR A 288 -8.35 -12.49 0.34
N ASN A 289 -9.13 -11.42 0.20
CA ASN A 289 -10.55 -11.51 -0.14
C ASN A 289 -10.76 -12.13 -1.54
N ALA A 290 -11.70 -13.07 -1.66
CA ALA A 290 -11.95 -13.80 -2.91
C ALA A 290 -12.53 -12.90 -4.04
N VAL A 291 -13.35 -11.92 -3.69
CA VAL A 291 -13.93 -10.97 -4.66
C VAL A 291 -12.87 -9.97 -5.13
N ALA A 292 -12.02 -9.48 -4.21
CA ALA A 292 -10.87 -8.64 -4.56
C ALA A 292 -9.90 -9.38 -5.50
N TRP A 293 -9.59 -10.65 -5.23
CA TRP A 293 -8.81 -11.49 -6.15
C TRP A 293 -9.45 -11.61 -7.53
N ALA A 294 -10.75 -11.92 -7.58
CA ALA A 294 -11.47 -12.08 -8.84
C ALA A 294 -11.52 -10.77 -9.66
N LEU A 295 -11.64 -9.60 -9.01
CA LEU A 295 -11.51 -8.29 -9.65
C LEU A 295 -10.09 -8.04 -10.20
N ILE A 296 -9.05 -8.44 -9.47
CA ILE A 296 -7.65 -8.33 -9.92
C ILE A 296 -7.43 -9.19 -11.17
N GLU A 297 -7.85 -10.45 -11.14
CA GLU A 297 -7.78 -11.37 -12.28
C GLU A 297 -8.52 -10.82 -13.50
N ASP A 298 -9.75 -10.35 -13.30
CA ASP A 298 -10.59 -9.77 -14.35
C ASP A 298 -9.99 -8.49 -14.96
N ALA A 299 -9.45 -7.58 -14.12
CA ALA A 299 -8.80 -6.33 -14.56
C ALA A 299 -7.44 -6.55 -15.26
N LEU A 300 -6.76 -7.67 -14.99
CA LEU A 300 -5.50 -8.02 -15.65
C LEU A 300 -5.72 -8.78 -16.97
N THR A 301 -6.89 -9.38 -17.16
CA THR A 301 -7.22 -10.22 -18.34
C THR A 301 -8.14 -9.54 -19.35
N HIS A 302 -8.75 -8.40 -19.01
CA HIS A 302 -9.59 -7.60 -19.89
C HIS A 302 -9.04 -6.18 -20.10
N ASP A 303 -9.63 -5.44 -21.03
CA ASP A 303 -9.41 -3.99 -21.14
C ASP A 303 -10.38 -3.22 -20.24
N GLY A 304 -9.90 -2.12 -19.66
CA GLY A 304 -10.63 -1.33 -18.66
C GLY A 304 -10.45 -1.86 -17.23
N PRO A 305 -11.22 -1.35 -16.26
CA PRO A 305 -11.20 -1.84 -14.89
C PRO A 305 -11.88 -3.21 -14.74
N GLY A 306 -11.66 -3.83 -13.58
CA GLY A 306 -12.37 -5.02 -13.15
C GLY A 306 -13.87 -4.75 -13.03
N ASN A 307 -14.69 -5.69 -13.48
CA ASN A 307 -16.12 -5.49 -13.69
C ASN A 307 -16.93 -6.56 -12.97
N ARG A 308 -17.72 -6.14 -11.99
CA ARG A 308 -18.67 -6.97 -11.24
C ARG A 308 -19.51 -7.90 -12.12
N SER A 309 -19.96 -7.46 -13.30
CA SER A 309 -20.83 -8.26 -14.17
C SER A 309 -20.13 -9.47 -14.80
N ARG A 310 -18.79 -9.53 -14.78
CA ARG A 310 -17.99 -10.67 -15.24
C ARG A 310 -17.70 -11.69 -14.11
N LEU A 311 -18.11 -11.40 -12.87
CA LEU A 311 -17.77 -12.21 -11.69
C LEU A 311 -18.95 -13.04 -11.17
N ASN A 312 -18.67 -14.27 -10.75
CA ASN A 312 -19.63 -15.10 -10.00
C ASN A 312 -19.67 -14.70 -8.52
N THR A 313 -20.26 -13.54 -8.22
CA THR A 313 -20.38 -13.04 -6.84
C THR A 313 -21.18 -13.99 -5.94
N ALA A 314 -22.15 -14.73 -6.49
CA ALA A 314 -22.95 -15.71 -5.75
C ALA A 314 -22.09 -16.83 -5.10
N THR A 315 -20.94 -17.17 -5.67
CA THR A 315 -19.95 -18.06 -5.03
C THR A 315 -18.89 -17.29 -4.26
N LEU A 316 -18.32 -16.23 -4.85
CA LEU A 316 -17.18 -15.51 -4.27
C LEU A 316 -17.52 -14.84 -2.92
N CYS A 317 -18.76 -14.38 -2.74
CA CYS A 317 -19.22 -13.72 -1.51
C CYS A 317 -19.36 -14.67 -0.30
N TRP A 318 -19.24 -15.98 -0.49
CA TRP A 318 -19.24 -16.97 0.59
C TRP A 318 -17.85 -17.59 0.85
N ALA A 319 -16.84 -17.23 0.06
CA ALA A 319 -15.48 -17.72 0.24
C ALA A 319 -14.76 -16.94 1.35
N LEU A 320 -14.19 -17.66 2.33
CA LEU A 320 -13.42 -17.07 3.43
C LEU A 320 -12.12 -16.39 2.98
N ALA A 321 -11.55 -16.85 1.86
CA ALA A 321 -10.36 -16.29 1.22
C ALA A 321 -10.32 -16.68 -0.26
N ALA A 322 -9.47 -16.00 -1.04
CA ALA A 322 -9.15 -16.37 -2.41
C ALA A 322 -8.49 -17.76 -2.48
N PRO A 323 -8.67 -18.51 -3.58
CA PRO A 323 -8.14 -19.88 -3.70
C PRO A 323 -6.63 -19.97 -3.42
N GLY A 324 -6.25 -20.80 -2.44
CA GLY A 324 -4.84 -21.01 -2.08
C GLY A 324 -4.24 -19.98 -1.11
N LEU A 325 -5.03 -19.05 -0.57
CA LEU A 325 -4.68 -18.18 0.55
C LEU A 325 -5.33 -18.64 1.86
N ASN A 326 -4.85 -18.12 2.99
CA ASN A 326 -5.36 -18.40 4.32
C ASN A 326 -5.62 -17.08 5.05
N GLY A 327 -6.87 -16.82 5.44
CA GLY A 327 -7.26 -15.59 6.12
C GLY A 327 -6.51 -15.34 7.42
N ILE A 328 -6.27 -16.38 8.24
CA ILE A 328 -5.54 -16.26 9.52
C ILE A 328 -4.11 -15.71 9.30
N THR A 329 -3.46 -16.08 8.20
CA THR A 329 -2.14 -15.56 7.86
C THR A 329 -2.20 -14.09 7.41
N GLY A 330 -3.26 -13.70 6.69
CA GLY A 330 -3.53 -12.31 6.33
C GLY A 330 -3.71 -11.43 7.56
N GLU A 331 -4.66 -11.77 8.43
CA GLU A 331 -4.95 -11.12 9.72
C GLU A 331 -3.69 -10.91 10.59
N SER A 332 -2.74 -11.85 10.55
CA SER A 332 -1.50 -11.75 11.33
C SER A 332 -0.52 -10.65 10.88
N ILE A 333 -0.69 -10.07 9.68
CA ILE A 333 0.21 -9.03 9.14
C ILE A 333 0.30 -7.81 10.08
N LEU A 334 -0.81 -7.54 10.76
CA LEU A 334 -1.02 -6.48 11.71
C LEU A 334 0.01 -6.49 12.85
N LEU A 335 0.33 -7.67 13.39
CA LEU A 335 1.32 -7.86 14.46
C LEU A 335 2.71 -7.33 14.11
N THR A 336 2.99 -7.08 12.82
CA THR A 336 4.22 -6.43 12.36
C THR A 336 4.07 -4.90 12.27
N ALA A 337 2.91 -4.36 11.89
CA ALA A 337 2.76 -2.94 11.57
C ALA A 337 2.92 -2.01 12.78
N VAL A 338 2.31 -2.32 13.94
CA VAL A 338 2.39 -1.45 15.13
C VAL A 338 3.82 -1.36 15.72
N PRO A 339 4.57 -2.46 15.90
CA PRO A 339 5.98 -2.39 16.28
C PRO A 339 6.83 -1.57 15.31
N ASN A 340 6.55 -1.65 14.01
CA ASN A 340 7.25 -0.89 12.99
C ASN A 340 7.00 0.63 13.11
N ILE A 341 5.78 1.05 13.49
CA ILE A 341 5.45 2.46 13.78
C ILE A 341 6.27 2.92 14.99
N LEU A 342 6.11 2.26 16.15
CA LEU A 342 6.76 2.64 17.42
C LEU A 342 8.29 2.74 17.30
N ALA A 343 8.90 1.83 16.55
CA ALA A 343 10.33 1.79 16.34
C ALA A 343 10.83 2.83 15.30
N TYR A 344 9.95 3.45 14.50
CA TYR A 344 10.33 4.47 13.53
C TYR A 344 11.05 5.65 14.19
N LYS A 345 12.04 6.22 13.48
CA LYS A 345 12.96 7.20 14.06
C LYS A 345 12.38 8.62 14.13
N THR A 346 11.39 8.94 13.29
CA THR A 346 10.89 10.31 13.11
C THR A 346 9.38 10.37 13.31
N HIS A 347 8.94 10.77 14.50
CA HIS A 347 7.55 11.08 14.81
C HIS A 347 7.35 12.60 14.75
N VAL A 348 6.19 13.08 14.29
CA VAL A 348 5.98 14.50 13.95
C VAL A 348 4.69 15.09 14.51
N PHE A 349 4.79 16.28 15.10
CA PHE A 349 3.63 17.07 15.53
C PHE A 349 2.94 17.76 14.35
N THR A 350 3.76 18.33 13.46
CA THR A 350 3.34 19.01 12.23
C THR A 350 3.48 18.09 11.04
N GLU A 351 2.58 18.25 10.08
CA GLU A 351 2.69 17.62 8.76
C GLU A 351 3.94 18.11 8.01
N PRO A 352 4.59 17.26 7.18
CA PRO A 352 5.63 17.71 6.25
C PRO A 352 5.12 18.82 5.32
N ALA A 353 6.03 19.69 4.89
CA ALA A 353 5.69 20.74 3.94
C ALA A 353 5.41 20.15 2.55
N ILE A 354 4.41 20.70 1.85
CA ILE A 354 4.16 20.38 0.45
C ILE A 354 5.40 20.67 -0.40
N ALA A 355 5.79 19.72 -1.25
CA ALA A 355 6.91 19.82 -2.17
C ALA A 355 6.69 20.94 -3.19
N ALA A 356 7.76 21.60 -3.61
CA ALA A 356 7.66 22.81 -4.46
C ALA A 356 6.99 22.57 -5.83
N TYR A 357 7.00 21.33 -6.34
CA TYR A 357 6.34 20.96 -7.60
C TYR A 357 4.80 20.78 -7.48
N ALA A 358 4.26 20.77 -6.26
CA ALA A 358 2.85 20.51 -5.95
C ALA A 358 2.15 21.69 -5.26
N LYS A 359 2.74 22.90 -5.29
CA LYS A 359 2.18 24.14 -4.73
C LYS A 359 1.45 24.97 -5.78
#